data_AF-A0A3C1NPQ2-F1
#
_entry.id   AF-A0A3C1NPQ2-F1
#
_cell.length_a   1.000
_cell.length_b   1.000
_cell.length_c   1.000
_cell.angle_alpha   90.00
_cell.angle_beta   90.00
_cell.angle_gamma   90.00
#
_symmetry.space_group_name_H-M   'P 1'
#
loop_
_entity.id
_entity.type
_entity.pdbx_description
1 polymer ?
#
loop_
_entity_poly.entity_id
_entity_poly.type
_entity_poly.pdbx_seq_one_letter_code
_entity_poly.pdbx_strand_id
1 'polypeptide(L)'
;MKHIYFLSTRIFFVSMLFLSSCHSGRKATTAGPAEANARDIRSKVVLTKKIPARTINTGQVNADALVDFAETLVGVPYKYGSARKDEGFDCSGFIYYVFSHFAISVPRTSSDFTNAGKSIPLADCRRGDLILFTGS
;
A
#
# COMPACT_ATOMS: atom_id res chain seq x y z
N MET A 1 37.58 -6.45 14.27
CA MET A 1 37.71 -5.22 15.08
C MET A 1 36.53 -4.31 14.74
N LYS A 2 35.63 -4.10 15.71
CA LYS A 2 34.41 -3.28 15.57
C LYS A 2 34.75 -1.86 16.01
N HIS A 3 34.52 -0.86 15.15
CA HIS A 3 34.59 0.54 15.56
C HIS A 3 33.19 1.15 15.58
N ILE A 4 32.63 1.12 16.79
CA ILE A 4 31.55 1.98 17.29
C ILE A 4 32.19 3.33 17.62
N TYR A 5 31.56 4.42 17.20
CA TYR A 5 31.80 5.74 17.78
C TYR A 5 30.47 6.34 18.26
N PHE A 6 30.44 6.55 19.57
CA PHE A 6 29.37 7.13 20.37
C PHE A 6 29.75 8.61 20.59
N LEU A 7 29.01 9.56 20.01
CA LEU A 7 29.17 10.97 20.36
C LEU A 7 28.01 11.40 21.27
N SER A 8 28.26 11.22 22.57
CA SER A 8 27.49 11.76 23.67
C SER A 8 28.14 13.07 24.10
N THR A 9 27.46 14.21 23.97
CA THR A 9 27.56 15.30 24.94
C THR A 9 26.28 16.15 24.96
N ARG A 10 25.43 15.79 25.93
CA ARG A 10 24.44 16.56 26.69
C ARG A 10 24.35 18.08 26.45
N ILE A 11 23.14 18.57 26.16
CA ILE A 11 22.67 19.90 26.62
C ILE A 11 21.26 19.76 27.22
N PHE A 12 21.23 19.95 28.54
CA PHE A 12 20.16 20.48 29.39
C PHE A 12 18.76 19.87 29.38
N PHE A 13 18.56 19.07 30.42
CA PHE A 13 17.34 18.92 31.20
C PHE A 13 16.93 20.29 31.79
N VAL A 14 15.81 20.88 31.37
CA VAL A 14 15.02 21.79 32.20
C VAL A 14 13.54 21.47 32.03
N SER A 15 12.99 20.93 33.11
CA SER A 15 11.59 20.80 33.44
C SER A 15 10.80 22.10 33.27
N MET A 16 9.63 22.04 32.62
CA MET A 16 8.45 22.71 33.16
C MET A 16 7.16 22.08 32.61
N LEU A 17 6.46 21.35 33.48
CA LEU A 17 5.04 21.05 33.35
C LEU A 17 4.25 22.37 33.25
N PHE A 18 3.39 22.48 32.24
CA PHE A 18 2.17 23.27 32.35
C PHE A 18 1.00 22.42 31.84
N LEU A 19 0.21 21.93 32.81
CA LEU A 19 -1.17 21.52 32.58
C LEU A 19 -1.98 22.79 32.26
N SER A 20 -2.71 22.79 31.14
CA SER A 20 -3.81 23.73 30.91
C SER A 20 -5.14 22.98 30.92
N SER A 21 -6.03 23.56 31.72
CA SER A 21 -7.27 23.02 32.26
C SER A 21 -8.36 22.64 31.25
N CYS A 22 -9.22 21.74 31.73
CA CYS A 22 -10.52 21.37 31.22
C CYS A 22 -11.38 22.59 30.81
N HIS A 23 -11.98 22.52 29.62
CA HIS A 23 -13.15 23.32 29.26
C HIS A 23 -14.39 22.41 29.30
N SER A 24 -15.24 22.59 30.31
CA SER A 24 -16.51 21.86 30.45
C SER A 24 -17.69 22.84 30.46
N GLY A 25 -18.40 22.88 29.34
CA GLY A 25 -19.86 22.83 29.19
C GLY A 25 -20.79 23.85 29.86
N ARG A 26 -21.71 24.42 29.06
CA ARG A 26 -23.19 24.35 29.18
C ARG A 26 -23.84 24.90 27.89
N LYS A 27 -24.51 24.05 27.11
CA LYS A 27 -25.97 23.76 27.04
C LYS A 27 -26.81 24.81 26.29
N ALA A 28 -27.27 24.42 25.09
CA ALA A 28 -28.54 24.81 24.44
C ALA A 28 -28.72 23.86 23.24
N THR A 29 -29.86 23.29 22.86
CA THR A 29 -31.18 23.12 23.45
C THR A 29 -31.76 21.89 22.72
N THR A 30 -32.56 21.14 23.44
CA THR A 30 -33.39 20.00 23.06
C THR A 30 -33.98 20.02 21.64
N ALA A 31 -33.79 18.91 20.92
CA ALA A 31 -34.84 18.27 20.14
C ALA A 31 -34.54 16.77 20.05
N GLY A 32 -35.36 15.94 20.71
CA GLY A 32 -35.55 14.55 20.32
C GLY A 32 -37.03 14.33 19.98
N PRO A 33 -37.44 13.13 19.57
CA PRO A 33 -36.75 12.17 18.71
C PRO A 33 -37.54 11.98 17.41
N ALA A 34 -36.86 11.78 16.28
CA ALA A 34 -37.49 11.20 15.09
C ALA A 34 -36.64 10.03 14.61
N GLU A 35 -37.04 8.86 15.09
CA GLU A 35 -36.59 7.55 14.70
C GLU A 35 -36.83 7.35 13.19
N ALA A 36 -35.79 7.54 12.37
CA ALA A 36 -35.78 7.14 10.98
C ALA A 36 -34.81 5.97 10.81
N ASN A 37 -35.38 4.78 10.88
CA ASN A 37 -34.82 3.45 10.62
C ASN A 37 -33.54 3.42 9.76
N ALA A 38 -32.46 2.91 10.35
CA ALA A 38 -31.20 2.52 9.70
C ALA A 38 -31.33 1.34 8.69
N ARG A 39 -32.54 1.08 8.18
CA ARG A 39 -32.85 -0.01 7.23
C ARG A 39 -33.00 0.46 5.78
N ASP A 40 -33.05 1.77 5.52
CA ASP A 40 -33.41 2.30 4.19
C ASP A 40 -32.20 2.55 3.26
N ILE A 41 -30.97 2.70 3.78
CA ILE A 41 -29.79 3.00 2.94
C ILE A 41 -29.16 1.75 2.31
N ARG A 42 -29.57 0.54 2.70
CA ARG A 42 -28.98 -0.71 2.18
C ARG A 42 -29.52 -1.12 0.80
N SER A 43 -30.60 -0.52 0.33
CA SER A 43 -31.41 -1.09 -0.77
C SER A 43 -31.13 -0.49 -2.16
N LYS A 44 -30.19 0.45 -2.32
CA LYS A 44 -30.00 1.09 -3.64
C LYS A 44 -28.59 1.55 -4.01
N VAL A 45 -27.56 0.92 -3.47
CA VAL A 45 -26.27 0.91 -4.19
C VAL A 45 -26.28 -0.31 -5.09
N VAL A 46 -26.89 -0.15 -6.26
CA VAL A 46 -26.67 -1.06 -7.38
C VAL A 46 -25.20 -0.91 -7.76
N LEU A 47 -24.36 -1.78 -7.18
CA LEU A 47 -22.94 -1.95 -7.49
C LEU A 47 -22.78 -2.54 -8.89
N THR A 48 -23.20 -1.81 -9.93
CA THR A 48 -22.89 -2.14 -11.33
C THR A 48 -21.93 -1.13 -11.95
N LYS A 49 -21.25 -0.34 -11.13
CA LYS A 49 -20.09 0.41 -11.62
C LYS A 49 -18.95 -0.58 -11.83
N LYS A 50 -18.92 -1.18 -13.03
CA LYS A 50 -17.73 -1.83 -13.60
C LYS A 50 -16.62 -0.79 -13.53
N ILE A 51 -15.84 -0.81 -12.45
CA ILE A 51 -14.70 0.09 -12.30
C ILE A 51 -13.79 -0.25 -13.47
N PRO A 52 -13.47 0.71 -14.35
CA PRO A 52 -12.59 0.44 -15.48
C PRO A 52 -11.29 -0.13 -14.92
N ALA A 53 -10.83 -1.23 -15.53
CA ALA A 53 -9.58 -1.84 -15.14
C ALA A 53 -8.50 -0.77 -15.08
N ARG A 54 -7.73 -0.72 -13.99
CA ARG A 54 -6.65 0.26 -13.85
C ARG A 54 -5.63 -0.06 -14.95
N THR A 55 -5.57 0.79 -15.97
CA THR A 55 -4.61 0.61 -17.06
C THR A 55 -3.20 0.81 -16.52
N ILE A 56 -2.38 -0.23 -16.57
CA ILE A 56 -0.94 -0.14 -16.30
C ILE A 56 -0.27 0.25 -17.61
N ASN A 57 0.40 1.39 -17.64
CA ASN A 57 1.19 1.82 -18.79
C ASN A 57 2.64 1.35 -18.60
N THR A 58 3.05 0.37 -19.41
CA THR A 58 4.41 -0.18 -19.39
C THR A 58 5.37 0.55 -20.33
N GLY A 59 4.89 1.55 -21.09
CA GLY A 59 5.69 2.30 -22.05
C GLY A 59 6.35 1.40 -23.08
N GLN A 60 7.68 1.53 -23.20
CA GLN A 60 8.54 0.70 -24.05
C GLN A 60 9.60 -0.04 -23.21
N VAL A 61 9.25 -0.39 -21.97
CA VAL A 61 10.17 -1.11 -21.08
C VAL A 61 10.45 -2.50 -21.64
N ASN A 62 11.74 -2.85 -21.75
CA ASN A 62 12.17 -4.19 -22.14
C ASN A 62 11.89 -5.17 -20.98
N ALA A 63 11.12 -6.22 -21.25
CA ALA A 63 10.75 -7.23 -20.26
C ALA A 63 11.97 -7.98 -19.70
N ASP A 64 13.00 -8.24 -20.51
CA ASP A 64 14.21 -8.93 -20.06
C ASP A 64 14.95 -8.08 -19.03
N ALA A 65 15.17 -6.80 -19.32
CA ALA A 65 15.80 -5.87 -18.39
C ALA A 65 15.02 -5.74 -17.07
N LEU A 66 13.68 -5.77 -17.13
CA LEU A 66 12.83 -5.74 -15.94
C LEU A 66 13.04 -6.98 -15.08
N VAL A 67 13.06 -8.17 -15.68
CA VAL A 67 13.23 -9.42 -14.94
C VAL A 67 14.67 -9.58 -14.47
N ASP A 68 15.67 -9.18 -15.25
CA ASP A 68 17.08 -9.21 -14.85
C ASP A 68 17.32 -8.30 -13.63
N PHE A 69 16.71 -7.12 -13.59
CA PHE A 69 16.73 -6.28 -12.40
C PHE A 69 16.05 -6.95 -11.20
N ALA A 70 14.89 -7.58 -11.42
CA ALA A 70 14.17 -8.32 -10.38
C ALA A 70 15.02 -9.46 -9.79
N GLU A 71 15.79 -10.16 -10.63
CA GLU A 71 16.71 -11.24 -10.22
C GLU A 71 17.87 -10.74 -9.34
N THR A 72 18.31 -9.48 -9.49
CA THR A 72 19.33 -8.89 -8.59
C THR A 72 18.88 -8.76 -7.13
N LEU A 73 17.58 -8.86 -6.87
CA LEU A 73 16.97 -8.71 -5.55
C LEU A 73 16.76 -10.06 -4.86
N VAL A 74 17.16 -11.18 -5.50
CA VAL A 74 17.13 -12.51 -4.87
C VAL A 74 17.96 -12.50 -3.59
N GLY A 75 17.37 -13.04 -2.51
CA GLY A 75 17.97 -13.07 -1.18
C GLY A 75 17.54 -11.92 -0.25
N VAL A 76 16.85 -10.89 -0.76
CA VAL A 76 16.19 -9.90 0.10
C VAL A 76 15.06 -10.60 0.89
N PRO A 77 14.98 -10.43 2.22
CA PRO A 77 14.02 -11.18 3.04
C PRO A 77 12.57 -10.78 2.74
N TYR A 78 11.66 -11.72 2.98
CA TYR A 78 10.24 -11.41 3.00
C TYR A 78 9.89 -10.57 4.24
N LYS A 79 9.16 -9.47 4.06
CA LYS A 79 8.63 -8.63 5.14
C LYS A 79 7.25 -8.11 4.78
N TYR A 80 6.24 -8.59 5.52
CA TYR A 80 4.84 -8.20 5.33
C TYR A 80 4.67 -6.67 5.39
N GLY A 81 3.95 -6.11 4.43
CA GLY A 81 3.68 -4.68 4.32
C GLY A 81 4.85 -3.83 3.81
N SER A 82 6.01 -4.43 3.50
CA SER A 82 7.18 -3.69 3.04
C SER A 82 7.33 -3.66 1.52
N ALA A 83 7.80 -2.53 1.01
CA ALA A 83 8.21 -2.34 -0.39
C ALA A 83 9.62 -1.74 -0.49
N ARG A 84 10.46 -1.96 0.54
CA ARG A 84 11.78 -1.34 0.66
C ARG A 84 12.89 -2.39 0.69
N LYS A 85 13.87 -2.25 -0.19
CA LYS A 85 14.98 -3.22 -0.33
C LYS A 85 15.79 -3.44 0.96
N ASP A 86 15.97 -2.40 1.77
CA ASP A 86 16.70 -2.44 3.04
C ASP A 86 15.93 -3.15 4.16
N GLU A 87 14.60 -3.16 4.08
CA GLU A 87 13.74 -3.79 5.08
C GLU A 87 13.24 -5.19 4.69
N GLY A 88 13.19 -5.48 3.38
CA GLY A 88 12.55 -6.67 2.83
C GLY A 88 11.31 -6.34 2.00
N PHE A 89 10.72 -7.33 1.35
CA PHE A 89 9.55 -7.15 0.49
C PHE A 89 8.38 -8.05 0.91
N ASP A 90 7.16 -7.54 0.81
CA ASP A 90 5.98 -8.38 0.65
C ASP A 90 5.77 -8.75 -0.84
N CYS A 91 4.82 -9.64 -1.13
CA CYS A 91 4.59 -10.13 -2.50
C CYS A 91 4.33 -9.00 -3.50
N SER A 92 3.42 -8.09 -3.18
CA SER A 92 3.08 -6.93 -3.99
C SER A 92 4.11 -5.80 -3.89
N GLY A 93 4.81 -5.69 -2.77
CA GLY A 93 5.85 -4.71 -2.50
C GLY A 93 7.09 -4.94 -3.35
N PHE A 94 7.42 -6.21 -3.61
CA PHE A 94 8.46 -6.59 -4.57
C PHE A 94 8.11 -6.11 -5.99
N ILE A 95 6.91 -6.43 -6.47
CA ILE A 95 6.43 -6.00 -7.80
C ILE A 95 6.42 -4.47 -7.88
N TYR A 96 5.90 -3.80 -6.85
CA TYR A 96 5.87 -2.35 -6.77
C TYR A 96 7.26 -1.73 -6.89
N TYR A 97 8.25 -2.28 -6.16
CA TYR A 97 9.63 -1.80 -6.19
C TYR A 97 10.27 -1.99 -7.58
N VAL A 98 10.15 -3.19 -8.15
CA VAL A 98 10.72 -3.52 -9.48
C VAL A 98 10.11 -2.62 -10.56
N PHE A 99 8.79 -2.53 -10.64
CA PHE A 99 8.11 -1.75 -11.68
C PHE A 99 8.35 -0.25 -11.52
N SER A 100 8.42 0.25 -10.27
CA SER A 100 8.75 1.66 -10.01
C SER A 100 10.16 2.05 -10.46
N HIS A 101 11.12 1.12 -10.43
CA HIS A 101 12.47 1.36 -10.97
C HIS A 101 12.43 1.73 -12.47
N PHE A 102 11.48 1.16 -13.21
CA PHE A 102 11.24 1.45 -14.64
C PHE A 102 10.17 2.51 -14.88
N ALA A 103 9.81 3.29 -13.85
CA ALA A 103 8.75 4.30 -13.90
C ALA A 103 7.36 3.76 -14.29
N ILE A 104 7.09 2.46 -14.05
CA ILE A 104 5.78 1.85 -14.27
C ILE A 104 4.97 1.92 -12.97
N SER A 105 3.86 2.65 -13.00
CA SER A 105 2.95 2.74 -11.86
C SER A 105 2.07 1.48 -11.76
N VAL A 106 2.20 0.75 -10.66
CA VAL A 106 1.39 -0.43 -10.34
C VAL A 106 0.69 -0.29 -8.97
N PRO A 107 -0.36 -1.08 -8.68
CA PRO A 107 -0.96 -1.13 -7.35
C PRO A 107 0.02 -1.58 -6.26
N ARG A 108 -0.17 -1.09 -5.02
CA ARG A 108 0.62 -1.56 -3.87
C ARG A 108 0.10 -2.85 -3.26
N THR A 109 -1.15 -3.22 -3.54
CA THR A 109 -1.85 -4.37 -2.95
C THR A 109 -2.07 -5.44 -4.02
N SER A 110 -1.82 -6.70 -3.70
CA SER A 110 -1.97 -7.84 -4.63
C SER A 110 -3.40 -7.99 -5.18
N SER A 111 -4.43 -7.75 -4.36
CA SER A 111 -5.84 -7.82 -4.79
C SER A 111 -6.18 -6.88 -5.93
N ASP A 112 -5.55 -5.70 -5.96
CA ASP A 112 -5.86 -4.66 -6.94
C ASP A 112 -5.33 -4.99 -8.35
N PHE A 113 -4.40 -5.95 -8.46
CA PHE A 113 -3.92 -6.44 -9.75
C PHE A 113 -4.99 -7.24 -10.51
N THR A 114 -5.98 -7.82 -9.83
CA THR A 114 -7.08 -8.55 -10.49
C THR A 114 -7.90 -7.66 -11.43
N ASN A 115 -7.94 -6.36 -11.13
CA ASN A 115 -8.61 -5.34 -11.93
C ASN A 115 -7.62 -4.46 -12.68
N ALA A 116 -6.36 -4.89 -12.85
CA ALA A 116 -5.33 -4.09 -13.52
C ALA A 116 -4.81 -4.79 -14.77
N GLY A 117 -4.52 -4.01 -15.80
CA GLY A 117 -3.94 -4.54 -17.05
C GLY A 117 -4.89 -5.45 -17.84
N LYS A 118 -4.31 -6.42 -18.55
CA LYS A 118 -5.00 -7.35 -19.44
C LYS A 118 -4.77 -8.78 -18.95
N SER A 119 -5.85 -9.57 -18.86
CA SER A 119 -5.74 -11.00 -18.58
C SER A 119 -5.13 -11.74 -19.78
N ILE A 120 -4.16 -12.61 -19.49
CA ILE A 120 -3.43 -13.41 -20.47
C ILE A 120 -3.63 -14.89 -20.10
N PRO A 121 -4.04 -15.76 -21.02
CA PRO A 121 -4.09 -17.20 -20.79
C PRO A 121 -2.71 -17.74 -20.40
N LEU A 122 -2.64 -18.71 -19.48
CA LEU A 122 -1.36 -19.27 -19.03
C LEU A 122 -0.47 -19.80 -20.18
N ALA A 123 -1.10 -20.33 -21.24
CA ALA A 123 -0.39 -20.80 -22.43
C ALA A 123 0.29 -19.69 -23.24
N ASP A 124 -0.16 -18.45 -23.08
CA ASP A 124 0.34 -17.27 -23.78
C ASP A 124 1.22 -16.38 -22.89
N CYS A 125 1.46 -16.79 -21.64
CA CYS A 125 2.30 -16.05 -20.71
C CYS A 125 3.75 -15.97 -21.22
N ARG A 126 4.34 -14.80 -21.11
CA ARG A 126 5.72 -14.49 -21.52
C ARG A 126 6.50 -13.94 -20.34
N ARG A 127 7.84 -13.89 -20.50
CA ARG A 127 8.72 -13.23 -19.53
C ARG A 127 8.26 -11.79 -19.30
N GLY A 128 8.13 -11.41 -18.03
CA GLY A 128 7.61 -10.11 -17.59
C GLY A 128 6.11 -10.09 -17.24
N ASP A 129 5.33 -11.12 -17.60
CA ASP A 129 3.93 -11.22 -17.17
C ASP A 129 3.82 -11.57 -15.68
N LEU A 130 2.77 -11.10 -15.01
CA LEU A 130 2.50 -11.35 -13.59
C LEU A 130 1.53 -12.53 -13.43
N ILE A 131 1.91 -13.48 -12.58
CA ILE A 131 1.02 -14.56 -12.15
C ILE A 131 0.37 -14.15 -10.83
N LEU A 132 -0.96 -14.13 -10.79
CA LEU A 132 -1.74 -13.77 -9.61
C LEU A 132 -2.35 -15.02 -8.98
N PHE A 133 -2.10 -15.22 -7.69
CA PHE A 133 -2.72 -16.29 -6.90
C PHE A 133 -3.84 -15.71 -6.05
N THR A 134 -5.08 -16.18 -6.21
CA THR A 134 -6.26 -15.64 -5.51
C THR A 134 -6.64 -16.40 -4.24
N GLY A 135 -5.90 -17.48 -3.92
CA GLY A 135 -6.32 -18.45 -2.90
C GLY A 135 -7.48 -19.31 -3.39
N SER A 136 -7.50 -20.57 -2.95
CA SER A 136 -8.60 -21.52 -3.12
C SER A 136 -9.08 -21.95 -1.75
#